data_AF-A0A5E5BFR8-F1
#
_entry.id   AF-A0A5E5BFR8-F1
#
_cell.length_a   1.000
_cell.length_b   1.000
_cell.length_c   1.000
_cell.angle_alpha   90.00
_cell.angle_beta   90.00
_cell.angle_gamma   90.00
#
_symmetry.space_group_name_H-M   'P 1'
#
loop_
_entity.id
_entity.type
_entity.pdbx_description
1 polymer ?
#
loop_
_entity_poly.entity_id
_entity_poly.type
_entity_poly.pdbx_seq_one_letter_code
_entity_poly.pdbx_strand_id
1 'polypeptide(L)'
;MLTAQQLADVRRHAGYPLLADTQVDDSRDLAYGWVSPGIWQTLNHRLTNLRPEEESVLVTTYLVMLAKLETAVTDSSDNLDTAQAAVWKHNANEVRDRLALFDTWRRRMCGFIGIAPGPMLGPGGSTITLGRA
;
A
#
# COMPACT_ATOMS: atom_id res chain seq x y z
N MET A 1 -9.66 16.67 3.85
CA MET A 1 -9.49 16.11 2.50
C MET A 1 -8.01 15.79 2.32
N LEU A 2 -7.70 14.60 1.80
CA LEU A 2 -6.32 14.17 1.56
C LEU A 2 -5.59 15.10 0.57
N THR A 3 -4.29 15.30 0.80
CA THR A 3 -3.42 16.00 -0.14
C THR A 3 -3.11 15.14 -1.36
N ALA A 4 -2.68 15.77 -2.46
CA ALA A 4 -2.25 15.05 -3.67
C ALA A 4 -1.16 14.00 -3.38
N GLN A 5 -0.23 14.34 -2.49
CA GLN A 5 0.82 13.42 -2.05
C GLN A 5 0.24 12.22 -1.31
N GLN A 6 -0.68 12.44 -0.36
CA GLN A 6 -1.32 11.35 0.38
C GLN A 6 -2.12 10.43 -0.54
N LEU A 7 -2.83 10.98 -1.54
CA LEU A 7 -3.54 10.18 -2.55
C LEU A 7 -2.57 9.26 -3.32
N ALA A 8 -1.43 9.80 -3.76
CA ALA A 8 -0.39 9.03 -4.45
C ALA A 8 0.20 7.94 -3.55
N ASP A 9 0.49 8.27 -2.28
CA ASP A 9 1.03 7.33 -1.30
C ASP A 9 0.07 6.18 -0.99
N VAL A 10 -1.23 6.47 -0.82
CA VAL A 10 -2.23 5.41 -0.64
C VAL A 10 -2.25 4.48 -1.84
N ARG A 11 -2.22 5.01 -3.06
CA ARG A 11 -2.26 4.19 -4.28
C ARG A 11 -1.04 3.27 -4.41
N ARG A 12 0.18 3.81 -4.20
CA ARG A 12 1.41 3.01 -4.30
C ARG A 12 1.48 1.97 -3.18
N HIS A 13 1.10 2.34 -1.95
CA HIS A 13 1.07 1.42 -0.83
C HIS A 13 0.00 0.34 -1.03
N ALA A 14 -1.12 0.66 -1.66
CA ALA A 14 -2.12 -0.32 -2.06
C ALA A 14 -1.70 -1.21 -3.24
N GLY A 15 -0.50 -1.02 -3.81
CA GLY A 15 0.06 -1.90 -4.84
C GLY A 15 -0.49 -1.63 -6.25
N TYR A 16 -1.10 -0.47 -6.47
CA TYR A 16 -1.57 -0.04 -7.78
C TYR A 16 -0.51 0.85 -8.47
N PRO A 17 -0.43 0.79 -9.81
CA PRO A 17 0.53 1.60 -10.56
C PRO A 17 0.23 3.08 -10.42
N LEU A 18 1.26 3.91 -10.60
CA LEU A 18 1.12 5.36 -10.70
C LEU A 18 0.18 5.72 -11.86
N LEU A 19 -0.50 6.87 -11.75
CA LEU A 19 -1.47 7.34 -12.74
C LEU A 19 -0.87 8.24 -13.82
N ALA A 20 0.21 8.96 -13.51
CA ALA A 20 0.80 9.97 -14.38
C ALA A 20 -0.27 10.98 -14.88
N ASP A 21 -0.41 11.12 -16.20
CA ASP A 21 -1.36 12.00 -16.87
C ASP A 21 -2.77 11.40 -17.02
N THR A 22 -2.96 10.14 -16.63
CA THR A 22 -4.25 9.46 -16.73
C THR A 22 -5.23 9.97 -15.68
N GLN A 23 -6.37 10.50 -16.13
CA GLN A 23 -7.48 10.86 -15.26
C GLN A 23 -8.24 9.62 -14.81
N VAL A 24 -8.43 9.49 -13.50
CA VAL A 24 -9.19 8.40 -12.89
C VAL A 24 -10.52 8.91 -12.39
N ASP A 25 -11.57 8.17 -12.70
CA ASP A 25 -12.92 8.39 -12.19
C ASP A 25 -13.55 7.03 -11.82
N ASP A 26 -14.85 7.05 -11.49
CA ASP A 26 -15.62 5.87 -11.08
C ASP A 26 -15.67 4.76 -12.14
N SER A 27 -15.33 5.06 -13.41
CA SER A 27 -15.32 4.12 -14.53
C SER A 27 -13.91 3.75 -15.03
N ARG A 28 -12.88 4.49 -14.59
CA ARG A 28 -11.51 4.42 -15.16
C ARG A 28 -10.41 4.12 -14.14
N ASP A 29 -10.77 3.54 -12.98
CA ASP A 29 -9.79 3.02 -12.02
C ASP A 29 -9.67 1.49 -12.09
N LEU A 30 -8.44 1.01 -12.15
CA LEU A 30 -8.11 -0.41 -11.97
C LEU A 30 -8.36 -0.88 -10.53
N ALA A 31 -8.33 0.05 -9.58
CA ALA A 31 -8.60 -0.20 -8.18
C ALA A 31 -10.08 0.04 -7.88
N TYR A 32 -10.84 -1.04 -7.71
CA TYR A 32 -12.26 -0.98 -7.36
C TYR A 32 -12.61 -2.07 -6.35
N GLY A 33 -13.67 -1.82 -5.59
CA GLY A 33 -14.09 -2.70 -4.50
C GLY A 33 -15.57 -2.58 -4.22
N TRP A 34 -16.15 -3.69 -3.79
CA TRP A 34 -17.56 -3.78 -3.45
C TRP A 34 -17.81 -3.08 -2.10
N VAL A 35 -18.83 -2.21 -2.04
CA VAL A 35 -19.14 -1.41 -0.82
C VAL A 35 -20.40 -1.95 -0.14
N SER A 36 -21.42 -2.25 -0.95
CA SER A 36 -22.73 -2.73 -0.53
C SER A 36 -23.39 -3.46 -1.70
N PRO A 37 -24.43 -4.28 -1.48
CA PRO A 37 -25.07 -5.03 -2.56
C PRO A 37 -25.42 -4.15 -3.77
N GLY A 38 -24.84 -4.47 -4.93
CA GLY A 38 -25.03 -3.74 -6.18
C GLY A 38 -24.19 -2.46 -6.36
N ILE A 39 -23.40 -2.01 -5.38
CA ILE A 39 -22.61 -0.78 -5.46
C ILE A 39 -21.11 -1.07 -5.43
N TRP A 40 -20.46 -0.69 -6.53
CA TRP A 40 -19.01 -0.69 -6.68
C TRP A 40 -18.48 0.74 -6.59
N GLN A 41 -17.34 0.90 -5.92
CA GLN A 41 -16.63 2.18 -5.88
C GLN A 41 -15.15 1.96 -6.19
N THR A 42 -14.58 2.92 -6.90
CA THR A 42 -13.14 2.96 -7.17
C THR A 42 -12.37 3.45 -5.94
N LEU A 43 -11.07 3.17 -5.91
CA LEU A 43 -10.17 3.72 -4.89
C LEU A 43 -10.23 5.25 -4.93
N ASN A 44 -10.16 5.86 -6.12
CA ASN A 44 -10.24 7.32 -6.25
C ASN A 44 -11.55 7.89 -5.68
N HIS A 45 -12.70 7.24 -5.94
CA HIS A 45 -13.98 7.66 -5.37
C HIS A 45 -13.95 7.64 -3.84
N ARG A 46 -13.46 6.54 -3.26
CA ARG A 46 -13.39 6.38 -1.80
C ARG A 46 -12.49 7.43 -1.17
N LEU A 47 -11.30 7.65 -1.72
CA LEU A 47 -10.32 8.59 -1.15
C LEU A 47 -10.77 10.06 -1.24
N THR A 48 -11.59 10.40 -2.23
CA THR A 48 -12.16 11.76 -2.39
C THR A 48 -13.43 11.97 -1.57
N ASN A 49 -14.04 10.90 -1.05
CA ASN A 49 -15.30 10.94 -0.28
C ASN A 49 -15.17 10.36 1.14
N LEU A 50 -13.96 10.33 1.71
CA LEU A 50 -13.73 9.87 3.08
C LEU A 50 -14.47 10.75 4.10
N ARG A 51 -14.96 10.11 5.16
CA ARG A 51 -15.40 10.85 6.35
C ARG A 51 -14.18 11.39 7.11
N PRO A 52 -14.31 12.50 7.86
CA PRO A 52 -13.19 13.08 8.60
C PRO A 52 -12.48 12.09 9.55
N GLU A 53 -13.21 11.21 10.20
CA GLU A 53 -12.68 10.17 11.08
C GLU A 53 -11.88 9.11 10.31
N GLU A 54 -12.34 8.71 9.12
CA GLU A 54 -11.67 7.73 8.27
C GLU A 54 -10.38 8.32 7.67
N GLU A 55 -10.45 9.58 7.25
CA GLU A 55 -9.29 10.35 6.79
C GLU A 55 -8.22 10.43 7.89
N SER A 56 -8.63 10.76 9.13
CA SER A 56 -7.73 10.83 10.27
C SER A 56 -7.04 9.50 10.54
N VAL A 57 -7.77 8.37 10.54
CA VAL A 57 -7.18 7.03 10.72
C VAL A 57 -6.22 6.70 9.58
N LEU A 58 -6.60 6.96 8.34
CA LEU A 58 -5.76 6.69 7.17
C LEU A 58 -4.43 7.44 7.25
N VAL A 59 -4.47 8.73 7.58
CA VAL A 59 -3.26 9.57 7.66
C VAL A 59 -2.43 9.21 8.88
N THR A 60 -3.02 9.25 10.07
CA THR A 60 -2.27 9.19 11.34
C THR A 60 -1.80 7.79 11.70
N THR A 61 -2.55 6.76 11.31
CA THR A 61 -2.23 5.37 11.65
C THR A 61 -1.51 4.69 10.50
N TYR A 62 -2.09 4.71 9.29
CA TYR A 62 -1.55 3.93 8.17
C TYR A 62 -0.40 4.64 7.47
N LEU A 63 -0.59 5.85 6.94
CA LEU A 63 0.45 6.53 6.15
C LEU A 63 1.71 6.83 6.98
N VAL A 64 1.54 7.28 8.23
CA VAL A 64 2.68 7.50 9.15
C VAL A 64 3.45 6.20 9.41
N MET A 65 2.77 5.08 9.66
CA MET A 65 3.44 3.82 9.94
C MET A 65 4.09 3.22 8.69
N LEU A 66 3.42 3.31 7.55
CA LEU A 66 3.94 2.80 6.28
C LEU A 66 5.23 3.54 5.86
N ALA A 67 5.28 4.86 6.01
CA ALA A 67 6.50 5.63 5.77
C ALA A 67 7.66 5.16 6.67
N LYS A 68 7.39 4.96 7.98
CA LYS A 68 8.39 4.45 8.93
C LYS A 68 8.89 3.06 8.57
N LEU A 69 7.98 2.14 8.23
CA LEU A 69 8.32 0.76 7.89
C LEU A 69 9.12 0.69 6.58
N GLU A 70 8.77 1.50 5.59
CA GLU A 70 9.48 1.58 4.34
C GLU A 70 10.93 2.07 4.51
N THR A 71 11.13 3.17 5.24
CA THR A 71 12.48 3.66 5.58
C THR A 71 13.26 2.62 6.38
N ALA A 72 12.62 1.95 7.34
CA ALA A 72 13.29 0.95 8.16
C ALA A 72 13.78 -0.28 7.37
N VAL A 73 13.16 -0.60 6.21
CA VAL A 73 13.67 -1.63 5.29
C VAL A 73 14.98 -1.17 4.66
N THR A 74 15.03 0.06 4.14
CA THR A 74 16.24 0.59 3.50
C THR A 74 17.37 0.82 4.49
N ASP A 75 17.07 1.29 5.70
CA ASP A 75 18.07 1.49 6.77
C ASP A 75 18.72 0.18 7.24
N SER A 76 18.10 -0.97 6.93
CA SER A 76 18.66 -2.29 7.24
C SER A 76 19.68 -2.76 6.18
N SER A 77 20.04 -1.93 5.18
CA SER A 77 21.01 -2.28 4.14
C SER A 77 22.38 -2.65 4.69
N ASP A 78 22.80 -1.99 5.78
CA ASP A 78 24.11 -2.22 6.40
C ASP A 78 24.26 -3.68 6.90
N ASN A 79 23.13 -4.34 7.19
CA ASN A 79 23.09 -5.73 7.65
C ASN A 79 23.19 -6.75 6.51
N LEU A 80 23.23 -6.30 5.24
CA LEU A 80 23.45 -7.18 4.09
C LEU A 80 24.92 -7.55 3.91
N ASP A 81 25.84 -6.66 4.30
CA ASP A 81 27.26 -6.78 3.99
C ASP A 81 28.06 -7.51 5.08
N THR A 82 27.62 -7.47 6.35
CA THR A 82 28.41 -7.96 7.48
C THR A 82 27.60 -8.89 8.39
N ALA A 83 27.88 -10.20 8.29
CA ALA A 83 27.23 -11.23 9.10
C ALA A 83 27.56 -11.15 10.62
N GLN A 84 28.69 -10.52 10.97
CA GLN A 84 29.15 -10.38 12.36
C GLN A 84 30.03 -9.14 12.50
N ALA A 85 29.62 -8.19 13.35
CA ALA A 85 30.42 -7.05 13.75
C ALA A 85 30.82 -7.21 15.24
N ALA A 86 32.06 -7.66 15.48
CA ALA A 86 32.57 -8.01 16.80
C ALA A 86 31.71 -9.07 17.53
N VAL A 87 31.33 -8.83 18.79
CA VAL A 87 30.55 -9.77 19.62
C VAL A 87 29.05 -9.74 19.26
N TRP A 88 28.59 -8.70 18.54
CA TRP A 88 27.19 -8.53 18.17
C TRP A 88 26.84 -9.37 16.92
N LYS A 89 25.77 -10.16 17.04
CA LYS A 89 25.17 -10.90 15.92
C LYS A 89 23.85 -10.24 15.54
N HIS A 90 23.69 -9.88 14.27
CA HIS A 90 22.43 -9.33 13.77
C HIS A 90 21.43 -10.46 13.44
N ASN A 91 20.16 -10.11 13.26
CA ASN A 91 19.17 -11.05 12.75
C ASN A 91 19.40 -11.23 11.24
N ALA A 92 19.83 -12.42 10.82
CA ALA A 92 20.06 -12.75 9.41
C ALA A 92 18.79 -12.63 8.54
N ASN A 93 17.61 -12.65 9.18
CA ASN A 93 16.32 -12.52 8.51
C ASN A 93 15.71 -11.11 8.59
N GLU A 94 16.42 -10.13 9.14
CA GLU A 94 15.85 -8.82 9.47
C GLU A 94 15.17 -8.14 8.28
N VAL A 95 15.86 -8.05 7.14
CA VAL A 95 15.30 -7.41 5.93
C VAL A 95 14.04 -8.15 5.46
N ARG A 96 14.06 -9.49 5.48
CA ARG A 96 12.91 -10.34 5.12
C ARG A 96 11.73 -10.10 6.06
N ASP A 97 11.97 -10.05 7.37
CA ASP A 97 10.93 -9.86 8.38
C ASP A 97 10.35 -8.44 8.32
N ARG A 98 11.19 -7.42 8.04
CA ARG A 98 10.75 -6.03 7.85
C ARG A 98 9.90 -5.85 6.59
N LEU A 99 10.30 -6.45 5.47
CA LEU A 99 9.49 -6.48 4.25
C LEU A 99 8.13 -7.14 4.49
N ALA A 100 8.11 -8.28 5.18
CA ALA A 100 6.86 -8.98 5.52
C ALA A 100 5.94 -8.13 6.42
N LEU A 101 6.52 -7.41 7.40
CA LEU A 101 5.78 -6.49 8.25
C LEU A 101 5.22 -5.32 7.43
N PHE A 102 6.02 -4.72 6.54
CA PHE A 102 5.59 -3.64 5.66
C PHE A 102 4.42 -4.07 4.77
N ASP A 103 4.52 -5.22 4.10
CA ASP A 103 3.44 -5.76 3.26
C ASP A 103 2.18 -6.11 4.05
N THR A 104 2.33 -6.58 5.29
CA THR A 104 1.19 -6.82 6.19
C THR A 104 0.44 -5.52 6.48
N TRP A 105 1.15 -4.43 6.77
CA TRP A 105 0.54 -3.13 7.02
C TRP A 105 -0.13 -2.55 5.77
N ARG A 106 0.48 -2.72 4.59
CA ARG A 106 -0.10 -2.32 3.30
C ARG A 106 -1.43 -3.04 3.07
N ARG A 107 -1.48 -4.35 3.31
CA ARG A 107 -2.71 -5.16 3.17
C ARG A 107 -3.79 -4.80 4.19
N ARG A 108 -3.41 -4.45 5.43
CA ARG A 108 -4.35 -3.93 6.44
C ARG A 108 -4.95 -2.60 6.01
N MET A 109 -4.15 -1.70 5.43
CA MET A 109 -4.65 -0.45 4.86
C MET A 109 -5.65 -0.70 3.72
N CYS A 110 -5.34 -1.62 2.80
CA CYS A 110 -6.29 -2.03 1.76
C CYS A 110 -7.62 -2.54 2.34
N GLY A 111 -7.54 -3.38 3.37
CA GLY A 111 -8.71 -3.89 4.10
C GLY A 111 -9.53 -2.78 4.76
N PHE A 112 -8.87 -1.79 5.37
CA PHE A 112 -9.54 -0.61 5.94
C PHE A 112 -10.28 0.21 4.88
N ILE A 113 -9.64 0.45 3.73
CA ILE A 113 -10.26 1.19 2.61
C ILE A 113 -11.37 0.38 1.94
N GLY A 114 -11.34 -0.95 2.06
CA GLY A 114 -12.27 -1.86 1.39
C GLY A 114 -11.94 -2.06 -0.10
N ILE A 115 -10.66 -1.99 -0.46
CA ILE A 115 -10.15 -2.26 -1.80
C ILE A 115 -9.23 -3.48 -1.73
N ALA A 116 -9.28 -4.35 -2.73
CA ALA A 116 -8.37 -5.49 -2.79
C ALA A 116 -6.91 -5.02 -2.91
N PRO A 117 -5.92 -5.75 -2.36
CA PRO A 117 -4.52 -5.46 -2.65
C PRO A 117 -4.26 -5.44 -4.16
N GLY A 118 -3.55 -4.44 -4.66
CA GLY A 118 -3.22 -4.32 -6.07
C GLY A 118 -2.21 -5.37 -6.55
N PRO A 119 -1.97 -5.44 -7.87
CA PRO A 119 -1.13 -6.47 -8.51
C PRO A 119 0.32 -6.46 -8.03
N MET A 120 0.84 -5.31 -7.57
CA MET A 120 2.23 -5.19 -7.12
C MET A 120 2.44 -5.61 -5.67
N LEU A 121 1.38 -6.04 -4.96
CA LEU A 121 1.48 -6.63 -3.61
C LEU A 121 1.69 -8.15 -3.63
N GLY A 122 1.76 -8.76 -4.81
CA GLY A 122 1.99 -10.20 -4.96
C GLY A 122 0.73 -11.05 -4.71
N PRO A 123 0.90 -12.35 -4.36
CA PRO A 123 -0.22 -13.29 -4.25
C PRO A 123 -1.36 -12.82 -3.33
N GLY A 124 -2.60 -13.16 -3.69
CA GLY A 124 -3.80 -12.78 -2.92
C GLY A 124 -4.28 -11.35 -3.14
N GLY A 125 -3.80 -10.66 -4.19
CA GLY A 125 -4.33 -9.38 -4.68
C GLY A 125 -4.97 -9.49 -6.07
N SER A 126 -5.43 -8.36 -6.60
CA SER A 126 -5.93 -8.22 -7.97
C SER A 126 -4.81 -8.50 -8.98
N THR A 127 -5.04 -9.35 -9.96
CA THR A 127 -4.06 -9.68 -11.01
C THR A 127 -4.38 -8.94 -12.30
N ILE A 128 -3.36 -8.36 -12.95
CA ILE A 128 -3.50 -7.84 -14.32
C ILE A 128 -3.28 -8.99 -15.30
N THR A 129 -4.29 -9.33 -16.09
CA THR A 129 -4.17 -10.31 -17.18
C THR A 129 -4.26 -9.59 -18.51
N LEU A 130 -3.27 -9.79 -19.39
CA LEU A 130 -3.37 -9.36 -20.78
C LEU A 130 -4.34 -10.29 -21.51
N GLY A 131 -5.56 -9.81 -21.79
CA GLY A 131 -6.44 -10.47 -22.74
C GLY A 131 -5.85 -10.31 -24.13
N ARG A 132 -5.49 -11.42 -24.79
CA ARG A 132 -5.25 -11.37 -26.24
C ARG A 132 -6.60 -11.08 -26.89
N ALA A 133 -6.68 -9.94 -27.59
CA ALA A 133 -7.78 -9.60 -28.47
C ALA A 133 -7.80 -10.52 -29.70
#